data_AF-A0A2N0L3P6-F1
#
_entry.id   AF-A0A2N0L3P6-F1
#
_cell.length_a   1.000
_cell.length_b   1.000
_cell.length_c   1.000
_cell.angle_alpha   90.00
_cell.angle_beta   90.00
_cell.angle_gamma   90.00
#
_symmetry.space_group_name_H-M   'P 1'
#
loop_
_entity.id
_entity.type
_entity.pdbx_description
1 polymer ?
#
loop_
_entity_poly.entity_id
_entity_poly.type
_entity_poly.pdbx_seq_one_letter_code
_entity_poly.pdbx_strand_id
1 'polypeptide(L)'
;MDSLETSHPPSFAKNRAGKATKVTLTPETYVKLLVEANVTNPLFWPPGLEEGAAKLARLRQIESDNQSKNGGFDWESLPGEIQGEYDALSVSLDSYQEPNDDTDWEDYKAQRKGNES
;
A
#
# COMPACT_ATOMS: atom_id res chain seq x y z
N MET A 1 -13.31 -2.41 23.27
CA MET A 1 -12.72 -3.41 22.38
C MET A 1 -11.44 -2.78 21.87
N ASP A 2 -10.34 -3.08 22.54
CA ASP A 2 -9.01 -2.62 22.16
C ASP A 2 -8.57 -3.40 20.92
N SER A 3 -8.44 -2.72 19.79
CA SER A 3 -7.91 -3.30 18.56
C SER A 3 -6.46 -3.69 18.79
N LEU A 4 -6.16 -4.98 18.62
CA LEU A 4 -4.80 -5.53 18.63
C LEU A 4 -4.05 -4.98 17.43
N GLU A 5 -3.37 -3.86 17.62
CA GLU A 5 -2.39 -3.31 16.70
C GLU A 5 -1.17 -4.25 16.70
N THR A 6 -1.22 -5.32 15.89
CA THR A 6 -0.09 -6.22 15.67
C THR A 6 0.88 -5.64 14.63
N SER A 7 1.24 -4.37 14.77
CA SER A 7 2.33 -3.79 13.98
C SER A 7 3.65 -4.29 14.57
N HIS A 8 4.23 -5.30 13.94
CA HIS A 8 5.62 -5.66 14.23
C HIS A 8 6.48 -4.41 13.97
N PRO A 9 7.19 -3.89 14.99
CA PRO A 9 7.95 -2.67 14.83
C PRO A 9 9.06 -2.89 13.80
N PRO A 10 9.36 -1.87 12.96
CA PRO A 10 10.42 -1.96 11.97
C PRO A 10 11.75 -2.35 12.62
N SER A 11 12.42 -3.37 12.07
CA SER A 11 13.70 -3.84 12.58
C SER A 11 14.84 -3.19 11.80
N PHE A 12 15.74 -2.49 12.50
CA PHE A 12 16.86 -1.79 11.87
C PHE A 12 18.16 -2.55 12.07
N ALA A 13 18.80 -2.97 10.97
CA ALA A 13 20.17 -3.44 11.02
C ALA A 13 21.12 -2.23 11.04
N LYS A 14 22.03 -2.23 12.02
CA LYS A 14 23.04 -1.18 12.19
C LYS A 14 24.40 -1.64 11.68
N ASN A 15 25.18 -0.73 11.11
CA ASN A 15 26.57 -0.98 10.76
C ASN A 15 27.47 -0.96 12.01
N ARG A 16 28.78 -1.21 11.82
CA ARG A 16 29.78 -1.20 12.92
C ARG A 16 29.86 0.14 13.66
N ALA A 17 29.42 1.24 13.07
CA ALA A 17 29.36 2.56 13.68
C ALA A 17 28.01 2.86 14.37
N GLY A 18 27.10 1.88 14.46
CA GLY A 18 25.78 2.03 15.07
C GLY A 18 24.75 2.76 14.20
N LYS A 19 25.09 3.11 12.95
CA LYS A 19 24.16 3.76 12.01
C LYS A 19 23.26 2.73 11.36
N ALA A 20 21.95 2.98 11.33
CA ALA A 20 21.00 2.15 10.61
C ALA A 20 21.32 2.14 9.11
N THR A 21 21.43 0.96 8.52
CA THR A 21 21.73 0.77 7.09
C THR A 21 20.70 -0.09 6.36
N LYS A 22 19.85 -0.80 7.09
CA LYS A 22 18.76 -1.60 6.53
C LYS A 22 17.58 -1.57 7.49
N VAL A 23 16.37 -1.53 6.94
CA VAL A 23 15.14 -1.78 7.66
C VAL A 23 14.50 -3.05 7.13
N THR A 24 13.95 -3.87 8.01
CA THR A 24 13.09 -5.00 7.66
C THR A 24 11.67 -4.64 8.07
N LEU A 25 10.75 -4.77 7.13
CA LEU A 25 9.33 -4.50 7.28
C LEU A 25 8.55 -5.77 6.96
N THR A 26 7.35 -5.89 7.53
CA THR A 26 6.38 -6.87 7.03
C THR A 26 5.82 -6.39 5.69
N PRO A 27 5.30 -7.29 4.83
CA PRO A 27 4.67 -6.91 3.58
C PRO A 27 3.58 -5.85 3.75
N GLU A 28 2.75 -5.97 4.78
CA GLU A 28 1.64 -5.04 5.08
C GLU A 28 2.16 -3.64 5.43
N THR A 29 3.19 -3.58 6.29
CA THR A 29 3.82 -2.30 6.68
C THR A 29 4.45 -1.63 5.46
N TYR A 30 5.04 -2.41 4.56
CA TYR A 30 5.62 -1.89 3.33
C TYR A 30 4.53 -1.37 2.38
N VAL A 31 3.43 -2.10 2.17
CA VAL A 31 2.30 -1.63 1.35
C VAL A 31 1.69 -0.36 1.92
N LYS A 32 1.46 -0.30 3.23
CA LYS A 32 0.98 0.91 3.92
C LYS A 32 1.85 2.13 3.60
N LEU A 33 3.18 1.98 3.66
CA LEU A 33 4.10 3.06 3.30
C LEU A 33 3.99 3.47 1.83
N LEU A 34 3.79 2.53 0.90
CA LEU A 34 3.59 2.85 -0.51
C LEU A 34 2.30 3.64 -0.73
N VAL A 35 1.21 3.28 -0.04
CA VAL A 35 -0.07 3.98 -0.09
C VAL A 35 0.05 5.38 0.49
N GLU A 36 0.63 5.53 1.68
CA GLU A 36 0.85 6.83 2.34
C GLU A 36 1.77 7.75 1.51
N ALA A 37 2.78 7.18 0.85
CA ALA A 37 3.69 7.91 -0.02
C ALA A 37 3.16 8.12 -1.46
N ASN A 38 1.92 7.70 -1.76
CA ASN A 38 1.30 7.80 -3.08
C ASN A 38 2.11 7.15 -4.22
N VAL A 39 2.78 6.04 -3.93
CA VAL A 39 3.61 5.33 -4.92
C VAL A 39 2.71 4.48 -5.82
N THR A 40 2.46 4.96 -7.04
CA THR A 40 1.61 4.28 -8.03
C THR A 40 2.39 3.46 -9.06
N ASN A 41 3.72 3.40 -8.94
CA ASN A 41 4.55 2.59 -9.83
C ASN A 41 4.59 1.12 -9.35
N PRO A 42 4.08 0.16 -10.15
CA PRO A 42 3.96 -1.24 -9.74
C PRO A 42 5.30 -1.93 -9.45
N LEU A 43 6.43 -1.43 -9.96
CA LEU A 43 7.76 -2.01 -9.71
C LEU A 43 8.22 -1.93 -8.24
N PHE A 44 7.63 -0.99 -7.49
CA PHE A 44 7.87 -0.83 -6.06
C PHE A 44 6.89 -1.64 -5.22
N TRP A 45 5.79 -2.13 -5.80
CA TRP A 45 4.83 -2.94 -5.07
C TRP A 45 5.34 -4.37 -4.90
N PRO A 46 4.89 -5.06 -3.85
CA PRO A 46 5.11 -6.49 -3.70
C PRO A 46 4.64 -7.31 -4.91
N PRO A 47 5.42 -8.28 -5.42
CA PRO A 47 4.90 -9.34 -6.27
C PRO A 47 3.59 -9.94 -5.76
N GLY A 48 2.61 -10.06 -6.66
CA GLY A 48 1.25 -10.48 -6.36
C GLY A 48 0.32 -9.33 -5.92
N LEU A 49 0.86 -8.15 -5.60
CA LEU A 49 0.12 -6.96 -5.16
C LEU A 49 0.29 -5.77 -6.12
N GLU A 50 0.81 -5.97 -7.33
CA GLU A 50 1.03 -4.91 -8.31
C GLU A 50 -0.27 -4.21 -8.72
N GLU A 51 -1.40 -4.92 -8.65
CA GLU A 51 -2.73 -4.36 -8.87
C GLU A 51 -3.06 -3.24 -7.86
N GLY A 52 -2.50 -3.29 -6.65
CA GLY A 52 -2.63 -2.22 -5.66
C GLY A 52 -2.09 -0.88 -6.15
N ALA A 53 -1.05 -0.89 -6.97
CA ALA A 53 -0.51 0.32 -7.60
C ALA A 53 -1.53 0.99 -8.53
N ALA A 54 -2.24 0.18 -9.32
CA ALA A 54 -3.27 0.65 -10.23
C ALA A 54 -4.51 1.13 -9.49
N LYS A 55 -4.92 0.43 -8.42
CA LYS A 55 -6.03 0.83 -7.54
C LYS A 55 -5.75 2.17 -6.88
N LEU A 56 -4.55 2.36 -6.35
CA LEU A 56 -4.12 3.63 -5.77
C LEU A 56 -4.09 4.74 -6.84
N ALA A 57 -3.57 4.46 -8.03
CA ALA A 57 -3.58 5.43 -9.13
C ALA A 57 -5.00 5.88 -9.49
N ARG A 58 -5.95 4.95 -9.53
CA ARG A 58 -7.36 5.26 -9.82
C ARG A 58 -7.99 6.10 -8.73
N LEU A 59 -7.75 5.76 -7.46
CA LEU A 59 -8.24 6.52 -6.31
C LEU A 59 -7.74 7.98 -6.36
N ARG A 60 -6.44 8.18 -6.61
CA ARG A 60 -5.86 9.53 -6.76
C ARG A 60 -6.39 10.28 -7.99
N GLN A 61 -6.72 9.57 -9.06
CA GLN A 61 -7.36 10.19 -10.21
C GLN A 61 -8.75 10.73 -9.86
N ILE A 62 -9.56 9.96 -9.12
CA ILE A 62 -10.90 10.39 -8.66
C ILE A 62 -10.78 11.66 -7.80
N GLU A 63 -9.83 11.67 -6.86
CA GLU A 63 -9.57 12.83 -6.00
C GLU A 63 -9.16 14.06 -6.81
N SER A 64 -8.21 13.91 -7.74
CA SER A 64 -7.75 15.00 -8.61
C SER A 64 -8.86 15.55 -9.50
N ASP A 65 -9.68 14.67 -10.08
CA ASP A 65 -10.80 15.05 -10.95
C ASP A 65 -11.85 15.84 -10.16
N ASN A 66 -12.11 15.46 -8.92
CA ASN A 66 -13.02 16.17 -8.03
C ASN A 66 -12.44 17.52 -7.57
N GLN A 67 -11.18 17.53 -7.13
CA GLN A 67 -10.45 18.74 -6.72
C GLN A 67 -10.44 19.80 -7.81
N SER A 68 -10.21 19.40 -9.06
CA SER A 68 -10.18 20.33 -10.20
C SER A 68 -11.51 21.05 -10.45
N LYS A 69 -12.63 20.47 -10.01
CA LYS A 69 -13.99 21.01 -10.20
C LYS A 69 -14.46 21.82 -9.00
N ASN A 70 -14.10 21.40 -7.79
CA ASN A 70 -14.69 21.90 -6.56
C ASN A 70 -13.72 22.69 -5.67
N GLY A 71 -12.44 22.80 -6.05
CA GLY A 71 -11.41 23.49 -5.27
C GLY A 71 -10.88 22.70 -4.07
N GLY A 72 -11.32 21.44 -3.93
CA GLY A 72 -10.95 20.50 -2.88
C GLY A 72 -11.56 19.13 -3.14
N PHE A 73 -11.05 18.10 -2.46
CA PHE A 73 -11.67 16.78 -2.52
C PHE A 73 -12.77 16.71 -1.47
N ASP A 74 -13.97 16.38 -1.92
CA ASP A 74 -15.11 16.06 -1.06
C ASP A 74 -15.80 14.80 -1.60
N TRP A 75 -15.73 13.71 -0.84
CA TRP A 75 -16.32 12.43 -1.20
C TRP A 75 -17.84 12.54 -1.39
N GLU A 76 -18.53 13.36 -0.58
CA GLU A 76 -19.99 13.55 -0.70
C GLU A 76 -20.39 14.24 -2.01
N SER A 77 -19.46 14.99 -2.61
CA SER A 77 -19.67 15.68 -3.88
C SER A 77 -19.48 14.78 -5.13
N LEU A 78 -18.98 13.55 -4.95
CA LEU A 78 -18.81 12.60 -6.04
C LEU A 78 -20.17 12.07 -6.53
N PRO A 79 -20.31 11.75 -7.84
CA PRO A 79 -21.46 10.97 -8.32
C PRO A 79 -21.54 9.62 -7.60
N GLY A 80 -22.75 9.12 -7.33
CA GLY A 80 -22.95 7.90 -6.54
C GLY A 80 -22.23 6.66 -7.10
N GLU A 81 -22.09 6.53 -8.42
CA GLU A 81 -21.29 5.45 -9.03
C GLU A 81 -19.80 5.57 -8.70
N ILE A 82 -19.28 6.80 -8.65
CA ILE A 82 -17.88 7.07 -8.33
C ILE A 82 -17.62 6.96 -6.82
N GLN A 83 -18.61 7.27 -5.97
CA GLN A 83 -18.53 6.97 -4.53
C GLN A 83 -18.36 5.47 -4.31
N GLY A 84 -19.20 4.65 -4.95
CA GLY A 84 -19.09 3.19 -4.85
C GLY A 84 -17.76 2.64 -5.36
N GLU A 85 -17.24 3.20 -6.46
CA GLU A 85 -15.89 2.86 -6.95
C GLU A 85 -14.81 3.25 -5.94
N TYR A 86 -14.86 4.47 -5.41
CA TYR A 86 -13.91 4.99 -4.45
C TYR A 86 -13.87 4.14 -3.17
N ASP A 87 -15.04 3.78 -2.65
CA ASP A 87 -15.17 2.94 -1.46
C ASP A 87 -14.60 1.54 -1.70
N ALA A 88 -14.94 0.92 -2.84
CA ALA A 88 -14.43 -0.40 -3.20
C ALA A 88 -12.90 -0.40 -3.36
N LEU A 89 -12.33 0.65 -3.97
CA LEU A 89 -10.89 0.84 -4.09
C LEU A 89 -10.23 1.01 -2.71
N SER A 90 -10.83 1.82 -1.84
CA SER A 90 -10.34 2.06 -0.48
C SER A 90 -10.30 0.76 0.33
N VAL A 91 -11.41 0.00 0.34
CA VAL A 91 -11.50 -1.30 1.01
C VAL A 91 -10.48 -2.30 0.46
N SER A 92 -10.32 -2.36 -0.87
CA SER A 92 -9.33 -3.26 -1.47
C SER A 92 -7.89 -2.89 -1.07
N LEU A 93 -7.57 -1.60 -0.94
CA LEU A 93 -6.24 -1.16 -0.52
C LEU A 93 -6.00 -1.40 0.97
N ASP A 94 -7.04 -1.28 1.80
CA ASP A 94 -6.97 -1.60 3.23
C ASP A 94 -6.73 -3.10 3.46
N SER A 95 -7.34 -3.98 2.66
CA SER A 95 -7.09 -5.44 2.77
C SER A 95 -5.64 -5.86 2.52
N TYR A 96 -4.84 -5.05 1.81
CA TYR A 96 -3.41 -5.32 1.61
C TYR A 96 -2.55 -4.92 2.81
N GLN A 97 -3.12 -4.18 3.75
CA GLN A 97 -2.48 -3.67 4.96
C GLN A 97 -2.89 -4.46 6.21
N GLU A 98 -3.87 -5.36 6.07
CA GLU A 98 -4.24 -6.31 7.12
C GLU A 98 -3.24 -7.47 7.15
N PRO A 99 -2.86 -7.97 8.34
CA PRO A 99 -1.98 -9.14 8.45
C PRO A 99 -2.63 -10.33 7.73
N ASN A 100 -2.01 -10.81 6.66
CA ASN A 100 -2.36 -12.10 6.10
C ASN A 100 -1.48 -13.15 6.79
N ASP A 101 -2.08 -14.16 7.42
CA ASP A 101 -1.37 -15.19 8.20
C ASP A 101 -0.36 -16.03 7.39
N ASP A 102 -0.23 -15.84 6.07
CA ASP A 102 0.26 -16.87 5.16
C ASP A 102 1.35 -16.46 4.13
N THR A 103 2.05 -15.32 4.24
CA THR A 103 3.15 -15.04 3.29
C THR A 103 4.46 -14.66 3.96
N ASP A 104 5.37 -15.64 4.04
CA ASP A 104 6.74 -15.44 4.47
C ASP A 104 7.52 -14.57 3.46
N TRP A 105 8.37 -13.69 3.98
CA TRP A 105 9.21 -12.78 3.21
C TRP A 105 10.24 -13.50 2.32
N GLU A 106 10.62 -14.73 2.65
CA GLU A 106 11.49 -15.53 1.78
C GLU A 106 10.74 -16.07 0.56
N ASP A 107 9.47 -16.46 0.69
CA ASP A 107 8.61 -16.86 -0.43
C ASP A 107 8.40 -15.68 -1.40
N TYR A 108 8.27 -14.49 -0.84
CA TYR A 108 8.19 -13.24 -1.58
C TYR A 108 9.42 -12.95 -2.46
N LYS A 109 10.65 -13.14 -1.93
CA LYS A 109 11.88 -12.94 -2.74
C LYS A 109 12.03 -13.98 -3.84
N ALA A 110 11.59 -15.22 -3.59
CA ALA A 110 11.68 -16.30 -4.56
C ALA A 110 10.81 -16.00 -5.80
N GLN A 111 9.60 -15.47 -5.60
CA GLN A 111 8.69 -15.09 -6.70
C GLN A 111 9.27 -13.98 -7.58
N ARG A 112 9.93 -12.96 -7.00
CA ARG A 112 10.54 -11.88 -7.78
C ARG A 112 11.69 -12.36 -8.68
N LYS A 113 12.52 -13.28 -8.19
CA LYS A 113 13.61 -13.87 -8.98
C LYS A 113 13.11 -14.73 -10.13
N GLY A 114 11.96 -15.39 -9.98
CA GLY A 114 11.35 -16.19 -11.04
C GLY A 114 10.82 -15.36 -12.22
N ASN A 115 10.39 -14.12 -11.96
CA ASN A 115 9.88 -13.19 -12.98
C ASN A 115 10.97 -12.37 -13.70
N GLU A 116 12.24 -12.55 -13.34
CA GLU A 116 13.40 -11.91 -14.00
C GLU A 116 14.01 -12.78 -15.13
N SER A 117 13.31 -13.83 -15.61
CA SER A 117 13.75 -14.72 -16.70
C SER A 117 13.09 -14.45 -18.04
#